data_AF-A0A9D7QAR5-F1
#
_entry.id   AF-A0A9D7QAR5-F1
#
_cell.length_a   1.000
_cell.length_b   1.000
_cell.length_c   1.000
_cell.angle_alpha   90.00
_cell.angle_beta   90.00
_cell.angle_gamma   90.00
#
_symmetry.space_group_name_H-M   'P 1'
#
loop_
_entity.id
_entity.type
_entity.pdbx_description
1 polymer ?
#
loop_
_entity_poly.entity_id
_entity_poly.type
_entity_poly.pdbx_seq_one_letter_code
_entity_poly.pdbx_strand_id
1 'polypeptide(L)'
;MNTKAFRACTLFATLAVLPVTSVCSTANPSVAKSDSALAEIRGDAAKTALKELDLEMDRVDALLDNAPSQADRVAAKARLAVLKERRSELRKTYVKARYDELRADLRVEAERVSAWAKRKFSSDPATKAANEMTTAVSDAKAAAAAAELRAYAEASTADAATDIAVYKLRPTDTNKEEAKAGLRALEVNIEALAVRIDRLPASEERTTAQQRLKILKERRAELQKEFNKARFDALIDDVKRAWDESVH
;
A
#
# COMPACT_ATOMS: atom_id res chain seq x y z
N MET A 1 26.74 -38.08 10.26
CA MET A 1 27.33 -38.70 11.47
C MET A 1 27.53 -37.63 12.52
N ASN A 2 26.72 -37.68 13.59
CA ASN A 2 27.08 -37.41 14.99
C ASN A 2 25.83 -37.02 15.79
N THR A 3 25.37 -38.03 16.51
CA THR A 3 24.35 -38.08 17.54
C THR A 3 24.82 -37.46 18.85
N LYS A 4 23.86 -37.08 19.71
CA LYS A 4 23.82 -37.09 21.21
C LYS A 4 23.01 -35.89 21.71
N ALA A 5 22.25 -35.91 22.79
CA ALA A 5 21.68 -36.96 23.63
C ALA A 5 20.73 -36.28 24.63
N PHE A 6 19.62 -36.97 24.92
CA PHE A 6 18.87 -37.04 26.19
C PHE A 6 19.09 -35.98 27.29
N ARG A 7 17.97 -35.40 27.74
CA ARG A 7 17.70 -35.28 29.18
C ARG A 7 16.22 -35.48 29.47
N ALA A 8 15.92 -36.62 30.07
CA ALA A 8 14.67 -36.93 30.74
C ALA A 8 14.70 -36.32 32.15
N CYS A 9 13.59 -35.72 32.58
CA CYS A 9 13.25 -35.55 33.99
C CYS A 9 11.77 -35.92 34.13
N THR A 10 11.56 -37.11 34.65
CA THR A 10 10.33 -37.64 35.25
C THR A 10 9.99 -36.93 36.57
N LEU A 11 8.77 -37.20 37.08
CA LEU A 11 8.19 -36.91 38.42
C LEU A 11 7.09 -35.83 38.36
N PHE A 12 5.85 -35.98 38.82
CA PHE A 12 5.16 -36.96 39.66
C PHE A 12 3.67 -37.07 39.25
N ALA A 13 3.10 -38.25 39.48
CA ALA A 13 1.67 -38.51 39.41
C ALA A 13 0.94 -38.02 40.67
N THR A 14 -0.24 -37.42 40.50
CA THR A 14 -1.31 -37.44 41.49
C THR A 14 -2.65 -37.64 40.78
N LEU A 15 -3.10 -38.90 40.83
CA LEU A 15 -4.39 -39.36 40.37
C LEU A 15 -5.41 -39.04 41.49
N ALA A 16 -6.23 -38.00 41.30
CA ALA A 16 -7.39 -37.76 42.15
C ALA A 16 -8.63 -38.35 41.48
N VAL A 17 -9.01 -39.56 41.90
CA VAL A 17 -10.28 -40.19 41.54
C VAL A 17 -11.36 -39.51 42.38
N LEU A 18 -12.16 -38.66 41.74
CA LEU A 18 -13.41 -38.15 42.32
C LEU A 18 -14.56 -39.08 41.94
N PRO A 19 -15.48 -39.38 42.88
CA PRO A 19 -16.65 -40.20 42.61
C PRO A 19 -17.60 -39.48 41.65
N VAL A 20 -17.98 -40.18 40.57
CA VAL A 20 -19.05 -39.80 39.65
C VAL A 20 -20.38 -39.92 40.40
N THR A 21 -20.89 -38.81 40.92
CA THR A 21 -22.31 -38.69 41.27
C THR A 21 -23.07 -38.43 39.98
N SER A 22 -23.61 -39.50 39.40
CA SER A 22 -24.55 -39.41 38.28
C SER A 22 -25.88 -38.88 38.81
N VAL A 23 -26.04 -37.56 38.82
CA VAL A 23 -27.33 -36.91 39.04
C VAL A 23 -28.11 -37.05 37.73
N CYS A 24 -29.13 -37.90 37.73
CA CYS A 24 -30.15 -37.92 36.69
C CYS A 24 -30.92 -36.59 36.75
N SER A 25 -30.45 -35.58 36.02
CA SER A 25 -31.21 -34.36 35.75
C SER A 25 -32.37 -34.71 34.83
N THR A 26 -33.57 -34.74 35.40
CA THR A 26 -34.81 -34.63 34.64
C THR A 26 -34.79 -33.30 33.87
N ALA A 27 -34.72 -33.38 32.55
CA ALA A 27 -34.71 -32.23 31.66
C ALA A 27 -36.04 -31.48 31.79
N ASN A 28 -36.03 -30.41 32.58
CA ASN A 28 -37.17 -29.50 32.72
C ASN A 28 -37.24 -28.61 31.47
N PRO A 29 -38.29 -28.69 30.63
CA PRO A 29 -38.41 -27.92 29.38
C PRO A 29 -38.52 -26.39 29.60
N SER A 30 -38.58 -25.94 30.85
CA SER A 30 -38.56 -24.54 31.25
C SER A 30 -37.16 -23.89 31.16
N VAL A 31 -36.07 -24.65 31.29
CA VAL A 31 -34.70 -24.09 31.31
C VAL A 31 -34.17 -23.83 29.89
N ALA A 32 -34.56 -24.67 28.92
CA ALA A 32 -34.17 -24.48 27.52
C ALA A 32 -34.73 -23.19 26.90
N LYS A 33 -35.92 -22.73 27.34
CA LYS A 33 -36.52 -21.47 26.87
C LYS A 33 -35.85 -20.23 27.49
N SER A 34 -35.34 -20.33 28.73
CA SER A 34 -34.59 -19.22 29.34
C SER A 34 -33.20 -19.06 28.72
N ASP A 35 -32.54 -20.15 28.35
CA ASP A 35 -31.21 -20.10 27.72
C ASP A 35 -31.26 -19.56 26.29
N SER A 36 -32.31 -19.87 25.53
CA SER A 36 -32.52 -19.29 24.19
C SER A 36 -32.82 -17.78 24.27
N ALA A 37 -33.66 -17.36 25.22
CA ALA A 37 -33.96 -15.95 25.44
C ALA A 37 -32.71 -15.17 25.90
N LEU A 38 -31.88 -15.75 26.77
CA LEU A 38 -30.61 -15.15 27.19
C LEU A 38 -29.58 -15.09 26.05
N ALA A 39 -29.54 -16.08 25.15
CA ALA A 39 -28.68 -16.05 23.96
C ALA A 39 -29.13 -14.99 22.94
N GLU A 40 -30.44 -14.82 22.76
CA GLU A 40 -31.03 -13.81 21.88
C GLU A 40 -30.80 -12.38 22.41
N ILE A 41 -31.03 -12.16 23.71
CA ILE A 41 -30.71 -10.89 24.39
C ILE A 41 -29.21 -10.58 24.33
N ARG A 42 -28.34 -11.58 24.49
CA ARG A 42 -26.88 -11.41 24.30
C ARG A 42 -26.53 -11.08 22.86
N GLY A 43 -27.22 -11.67 21.89
CA GLY A 43 -27.06 -11.38 20.46
C GLY A 43 -27.42 -9.94 20.12
N ASP A 44 -28.53 -9.42 20.64
CA ASP A 44 -28.97 -8.05 20.35
C ASP A 44 -28.16 -6.99 21.09
N ALA A 45 -27.75 -7.27 22.33
CA ALA A 45 -26.80 -6.43 23.05
C ALA A 45 -25.43 -6.36 22.33
N ALA A 46 -24.91 -7.50 21.85
CA ALA A 46 -23.66 -7.55 21.09
C ALA A 46 -23.76 -6.81 19.75
N LYS A 47 -24.87 -6.96 19.01
CA LYS A 47 -25.12 -6.21 17.76
C LYS A 47 -25.16 -4.70 18.03
N THR A 48 -25.81 -4.28 19.10
CA THR A 48 -25.90 -2.85 19.49
C THR A 48 -24.52 -2.30 19.84
N ALA A 49 -23.75 -3.02 20.67
CA ALA A 49 -22.38 -2.66 21.01
C ALA A 49 -21.47 -2.55 19.77
N LEU A 50 -21.58 -3.47 18.82
CA LEU A 50 -20.81 -3.43 17.58
C LEU A 50 -21.24 -2.31 16.61
N LYS A 51 -22.48 -1.81 16.70
CA LYS A 51 -22.95 -0.63 15.96
C LYS A 51 -22.44 0.66 16.57
N GLU A 52 -22.43 0.75 17.90
CA GLU A 52 -21.82 1.90 18.59
C GLU A 52 -20.34 2.04 18.24
N LEU A 53 -19.62 0.92 18.19
CA LEU A 53 -18.21 0.88 17.84
C LEU A 53 -17.96 1.31 16.38
N ASP A 54 -18.87 0.98 15.45
CA ASP A 54 -18.82 1.50 14.07
C ASP A 54 -18.95 3.01 14.02
N LEU A 55 -19.96 3.55 14.72
CA LEU A 55 -20.18 5.00 14.77
C LEU A 55 -18.97 5.73 15.36
N GLU A 56 -18.31 5.15 16.36
CA GLU A 56 -17.10 5.73 16.93
C GLU A 56 -15.91 5.65 15.95
N MET A 57 -15.73 4.53 15.24
CA MET A 57 -14.72 4.42 14.17
C MET A 57 -14.94 5.44 13.05
N ASP A 58 -16.17 5.63 12.60
CA ASP A 58 -16.52 6.60 11.55
C ASP A 58 -16.27 8.04 12.01
N ARG A 59 -16.56 8.35 13.28
CA ARG A 59 -16.21 9.64 13.89
C ARG A 59 -14.69 9.87 13.91
N VAL A 60 -13.91 8.85 14.27
CA VAL A 60 -12.43 8.95 14.25
C VAL A 60 -11.94 9.16 12.82
N ASP A 61 -12.47 8.41 11.84
CA ASP A 61 -12.11 8.52 10.42
C ASP A 61 -12.33 9.95 9.90
N ALA A 62 -13.49 10.53 10.19
CA ALA A 62 -13.84 11.90 9.80
C ALA A 62 -12.89 12.96 10.41
N LEU A 63 -12.33 12.70 11.60
CA LEU A 63 -11.39 13.63 12.23
C LEU A 63 -9.97 13.51 11.66
N LEU A 64 -9.62 12.45 10.93
CA LEU A 64 -8.29 12.25 10.35
C LEU A 64 -7.91 13.31 9.31
N ASP A 65 -8.90 13.95 8.68
CA ASP A 65 -8.65 15.04 7.75
C ASP A 65 -8.02 16.26 8.44
N ASN A 66 -8.20 16.40 9.76
CA ASN A 66 -7.59 17.44 10.58
C ASN A 66 -6.15 17.14 11.04
N ALA A 67 -5.55 16.03 10.60
CA ALA A 67 -4.18 15.69 10.95
C ALA A 67 -3.20 16.84 10.59
N PRO A 68 -2.18 17.09 11.43
CA PRO A 68 -1.26 18.21 11.23
C PRO A 68 -0.30 17.99 10.06
N SER A 69 -0.05 16.73 9.68
CA SER A 69 0.79 16.37 8.54
C SER A 69 0.18 15.21 7.75
N GLN A 70 0.59 15.05 6.49
CA GLN A 70 0.20 13.91 5.66
C GLN A 70 0.73 12.59 6.23
N ALA A 71 1.92 12.58 6.84
CA ALA A 71 2.49 11.41 7.48
C ALA A 71 1.65 10.95 8.67
N ASP A 72 1.21 11.89 9.52
CA ASP A 72 0.34 11.59 10.67
C ASP A 72 -1.01 11.04 10.22
N ARG A 73 -1.58 11.60 9.14
CA ARG A 73 -2.83 11.11 8.54
C ARG A 73 -2.68 9.67 8.07
N VAL A 74 -1.61 9.34 7.34
CA VAL A 74 -1.35 7.99 6.84
C VAL A 74 -1.15 7.01 8.00
N ALA A 75 -0.38 7.38 9.02
CA ALA A 75 -0.15 6.54 10.19
C ALA A 75 -1.45 6.25 10.96
N ALA A 76 -2.31 7.25 11.15
CA ALA A 76 -3.59 7.06 11.82
C ALA A 76 -4.59 6.26 10.97
N LYS A 77 -4.62 6.45 9.65
CA LYS A 77 -5.41 5.57 8.74
C LYS A 77 -4.96 4.12 8.85
N ALA A 78 -3.66 3.86 8.93
CA ALA A 78 -3.14 2.50 9.11
C ALA A 78 -3.58 1.88 10.44
N ARG A 79 -3.54 2.64 11.55
CA ARG A 79 -4.05 2.17 12.85
C ARG A 79 -5.55 1.91 12.81
N LEU A 80 -6.34 2.83 12.22
CA LEU A 80 -7.78 2.67 12.09
C LEU A 80 -8.15 1.43 11.24
N ALA A 81 -7.38 1.12 10.19
CA ALA A 81 -7.56 -0.09 9.40
C ALA A 81 -7.37 -1.37 10.24
N VAL A 82 -6.36 -1.42 11.11
CA VAL A 82 -6.15 -2.54 12.06
C VAL A 82 -7.33 -2.67 13.03
N LEU A 83 -7.88 -1.56 13.52
CA LEU A 83 -9.05 -1.58 14.41
C LEU A 83 -10.30 -2.07 13.66
N LYS A 84 -10.54 -1.61 12.41
CA LYS A 84 -11.63 -2.07 11.54
C LYS A 84 -11.53 -3.58 11.26
N GLU A 85 -10.33 -4.12 11.12
CA GLU A 85 -10.12 -5.56 10.95
C GLU A 85 -10.41 -6.35 12.24
N ARG A 86 -9.90 -5.92 13.40
CA ARG A 86 -10.25 -6.55 14.69
C ARG A 86 -11.75 -6.55 14.95
N ARG A 87 -12.43 -5.49 14.50
CA ARG A 87 -13.88 -5.37 14.56
C ARG A 87 -14.58 -6.37 13.65
N SER A 88 -14.05 -6.61 12.44
CA SER A 88 -14.60 -7.60 11.50
C SER A 88 -14.50 -9.02 12.08
N GLU A 89 -13.41 -9.32 12.79
CA GLU A 89 -13.23 -10.57 13.53
C GLU A 89 -14.20 -10.69 14.72
N LEU A 90 -14.42 -9.61 15.47
CA LEU A 90 -15.41 -9.58 16.57
C LEU A 90 -16.85 -9.82 16.10
N ARG A 91 -17.20 -9.47 14.86
CA ARG A 91 -18.50 -9.81 14.28
C ARG A 91 -18.67 -11.32 14.06
N LYS A 92 -17.58 -12.04 13.78
CA LYS A 92 -17.60 -13.50 13.54
C LYS A 92 -17.69 -14.24 14.88
N THR A 93 -16.84 -13.85 15.84
CA THR A 93 -16.75 -14.48 17.16
C THR A 93 -16.78 -13.42 18.24
N TYR A 94 -17.98 -13.02 18.66
CA TYR A 94 -18.13 -11.99 19.68
C TYR A 94 -17.61 -12.49 21.03
N VAL A 95 -16.56 -11.83 21.52
CA VAL A 95 -15.96 -12.08 22.83
C VAL A 95 -15.88 -10.75 23.57
N LYS A 96 -16.59 -10.65 24.70
CA LYS A 96 -16.71 -9.39 25.46
C LYS A 96 -15.35 -8.78 25.83
N ALA A 97 -14.39 -9.59 26.28
CA ALA A 97 -13.05 -9.11 26.60
C ALA A 97 -12.34 -8.44 25.41
N ARG A 98 -12.42 -9.06 24.22
CA ARG A 98 -11.84 -8.49 22.98
C ARG A 98 -12.56 -7.22 22.53
N TYR A 99 -13.88 -7.14 22.77
CA TYR A 99 -14.66 -5.93 22.52
C TYR A 99 -14.20 -4.79 23.45
N ASP A 100 -14.05 -5.06 24.74
CA ASP A 100 -13.62 -4.06 25.72
C ASP A 100 -12.19 -3.56 25.42
N GLU A 101 -11.28 -4.45 25.02
CA GLU A 101 -9.94 -4.09 24.53
C GLU A 101 -10.00 -3.22 23.27
N LEU A 102 -10.79 -3.61 22.27
CA LEU A 102 -10.92 -2.83 21.03
C LEU A 102 -11.49 -1.43 21.31
N ARG A 103 -12.45 -1.34 22.21
CA ARG A 103 -13.05 -0.06 22.62
C ARG A 103 -12.02 0.82 23.33
N ALA A 104 -11.18 0.25 24.20
CA ALA A 104 -10.10 1.00 24.85
C ALA A 104 -9.09 1.54 23.84
N ASP A 105 -8.66 0.71 22.88
CA ASP A 105 -7.73 1.12 21.82
C ASP A 105 -8.33 2.20 20.91
N LEU A 106 -9.61 2.06 20.55
CA LEU A 106 -10.33 3.06 19.75
C LEU A 106 -10.43 4.39 20.49
N ARG A 107 -10.67 4.37 21.80
CA ARG A 107 -10.72 5.59 22.62
C ARG A 107 -9.37 6.30 22.66
N VAL A 108 -8.26 5.57 22.79
CA VAL A 108 -6.91 6.16 22.75
C VAL A 108 -6.65 6.84 21.41
N GLU A 109 -7.04 6.21 20.29
CA GLU A 109 -6.88 6.82 18.98
C GLU A 109 -7.83 8.02 18.80
N ALA A 110 -9.07 7.95 19.28
CA ALA A 110 -10.02 9.05 19.27
C ALA A 110 -9.50 10.27 20.05
N GLU A 111 -8.93 10.06 21.24
CA GLU A 111 -8.32 11.12 22.04
C GLU A 111 -7.14 11.76 21.31
N ARG A 112 -6.26 10.94 20.70
CA ARG A 112 -5.13 11.42 19.89
C ARG A 112 -5.60 12.27 18.71
N VAL A 113 -6.57 11.80 17.93
CA VAL A 113 -7.06 12.49 16.73
C VAL A 113 -7.85 13.75 17.13
N SER A 114 -8.61 13.72 18.23
CA SER A 114 -9.31 14.90 18.75
C SER A 114 -8.35 16.02 19.18
N ALA A 115 -7.15 15.68 19.64
CA ALA A 115 -6.12 16.67 19.98
C ALA A 115 -5.66 17.45 18.75
N TRP A 116 -5.67 16.84 17.55
CA TRP A 116 -5.36 17.54 16.30
C TRP A 116 -6.41 18.60 15.96
N ALA A 117 -7.69 18.26 16.10
CA ALA A 117 -8.80 19.19 15.88
C ALA A 117 -8.72 20.40 16.83
N LYS A 118 -8.36 20.18 18.11
CA LYS A 118 -8.15 21.27 19.09
C LYS A 118 -6.95 22.16 18.72
N ARG A 119 -5.89 21.57 18.17
CA ARG A 119 -4.66 22.31 17.80
C ARG A 119 -4.89 23.29 16.65
N LYS A 120 -5.78 23.00 15.70
CA LYS A 120 -6.16 23.92 14.59
C LYS A 120 -6.77 25.24 15.07
N PHE A 121 -7.40 25.26 16.24
CA PHE A 121 -7.95 26.49 16.84
C PHE A 121 -6.93 27.24 17.72
N SER A 122 -5.84 26.58 18.13
CA SER A 122 -4.80 27.13 19.00
C SER A 122 -3.51 27.50 18.27
N SER A 123 -3.38 27.23 16.97
CA SER A 123 -2.17 27.56 16.23
C SER A 123 -2.10 29.06 15.95
N ASP A 124 -1.18 29.74 16.64
CA ASP A 124 -0.71 31.09 16.31
C ASP A 124 -0.44 31.20 14.80
N PRO A 125 -0.93 32.26 14.10
CA PRO A 125 -0.68 32.49 12.68
C PRO A 125 0.80 32.31 12.27
N ALA A 126 1.76 32.59 13.16
CA ALA A 126 3.18 32.35 12.91
C ALA A 126 3.51 30.87 12.66
N THR A 127 2.86 29.95 13.38
CA THR A 127 3.10 28.50 13.25
C THR A 127 2.44 27.94 11.98
N LYS A 128 1.28 28.49 11.61
CA LYS A 128 0.61 28.16 10.35
C LYS A 128 1.47 28.60 9.15
N ALA A 129 1.97 29.84 9.18
CA ALA A 129 2.86 30.36 8.14
C ALA A 129 4.17 29.56 8.04
N ALA A 130 4.77 29.15 9.17
CA ALA A 130 5.97 28.33 9.17
C ALA A 130 5.73 26.94 8.53
N ASN A 131 4.60 26.29 8.84
CA ASN A 131 4.26 24.99 8.26
C ASN A 131 3.94 25.07 6.76
N GLU A 132 3.22 26.11 6.34
CA GLU A 132 2.94 26.40 4.93
C GLU A 132 4.24 26.68 4.16
N MET A 133 5.17 27.43 4.75
CA MET A 133 6.48 27.70 4.17
C MET A 133 7.33 26.43 4.07
N THR A 134 7.36 25.56 5.09
CA THR A 134 8.06 24.28 4.99
C THR A 134 7.48 23.35 3.93
N THR A 135 6.15 23.37 3.75
CA THR A 135 5.48 22.58 2.70
C THR A 135 5.83 23.14 1.33
N ALA A 136 5.77 24.47 1.16
CA ALA A 136 6.17 25.13 -0.08
C ALA A 136 7.65 24.90 -0.44
N VAL A 137 8.55 24.88 0.55
CA VAL A 137 9.98 24.57 0.34
C VAL A 137 10.17 23.10 -0.03
N SER A 138 9.43 22.18 0.59
CA SER A 138 9.42 20.75 0.22
C SER A 138 8.94 20.56 -1.23
N ASP A 139 7.83 21.19 -1.60
CA ASP A 139 7.25 21.10 -2.93
C ASP A 139 8.15 21.76 -3.99
N ALA A 140 8.76 22.90 -3.67
CA ALA A 140 9.75 23.55 -4.52
C ALA A 140 11.00 22.68 -4.70
N LYS A 141 11.45 21.99 -3.65
CA LYS A 141 12.58 21.04 -3.72
C LYS A 141 12.23 19.82 -4.57
N ALA A 142 11.02 19.29 -4.46
CA ALA A 142 10.54 18.20 -5.31
C ALA A 142 10.41 18.63 -6.78
N ALA A 143 9.93 19.86 -7.03
CA ALA A 143 9.87 20.44 -8.37
C ALA A 143 11.25 20.68 -8.96
N ALA A 144 12.22 21.16 -8.17
CA ALA A 144 13.61 21.33 -8.57
C ALA A 144 14.27 19.98 -8.91
N ALA A 145 14.09 18.95 -8.06
CA ALA A 145 14.57 17.60 -8.34
C ALA A 145 13.95 17.02 -9.62
N ALA A 146 12.65 17.25 -9.85
CA ALA A 146 11.98 16.83 -11.09
C ALA A 146 12.44 17.64 -12.32
N ALA A 147 12.87 18.89 -12.15
CA ALA A 147 13.45 19.71 -13.20
C ALA A 147 14.88 19.28 -13.54
N GLU A 148 15.70 18.94 -12.54
CA GLU A 148 17.02 18.33 -12.75
C GLU A 148 16.92 16.98 -13.42
N LEU A 149 15.96 16.14 -13.01
CA LEU A 149 15.70 14.85 -13.66
C LEU A 149 15.22 15.03 -15.11
N ARG A 150 14.44 16.09 -15.40
CA ARG A 150 14.07 16.48 -16.77
C ARG A 150 15.28 16.92 -17.58
N ALA A 151 16.13 17.79 -17.04
CA ALA A 151 17.33 18.27 -17.73
C ALA A 151 18.31 17.13 -18.00
N TYR A 152 18.45 16.20 -17.04
CA TYR A 152 19.24 14.98 -17.22
C TYR A 152 18.61 14.04 -18.25
N ALA A 153 17.28 13.86 -18.23
CA ALA A 153 16.59 13.05 -19.24
C ALA A 153 16.69 13.68 -20.63
N GLU A 154 16.53 15.00 -20.78
CA GLU A 154 16.66 15.72 -22.04
C GLU A 154 18.09 15.67 -22.59
N ALA A 155 19.10 15.93 -21.76
CA ALA A 155 20.51 15.78 -22.13
C ALA A 155 20.83 14.31 -22.51
N SER A 156 20.38 13.35 -21.68
CA SER A 156 20.59 11.93 -21.95
C SER A 156 19.82 11.43 -23.17
N THR A 157 18.68 12.03 -23.55
CA THR A 157 17.95 11.71 -24.79
C THR A 157 18.66 12.27 -26.02
N ALA A 158 19.33 13.42 -25.91
CA ALA A 158 20.15 13.98 -26.98
C ALA A 158 21.42 13.15 -27.22
N ASP A 159 22.09 12.73 -26.14
CA ASP A 159 23.23 11.82 -26.21
C ASP A 159 22.81 10.44 -26.73
N ALA A 160 21.69 9.90 -26.23
CA ALA A 160 21.08 8.66 -26.72
C ALA A 160 20.69 8.73 -28.20
N ALA A 161 20.15 9.87 -28.66
CA ALA A 161 19.81 10.08 -30.07
C ALA A 161 21.07 10.15 -30.94
N THR A 162 22.15 10.74 -30.41
CA THR A 162 23.46 10.80 -31.06
C THR A 162 24.08 9.41 -31.16
N ASP A 163 24.05 8.61 -30.08
CA ASP A 163 24.54 7.23 -30.06
C ASP A 163 23.72 6.32 -30.99
N ILE A 164 22.40 6.49 -31.07
CA ILE A 164 21.53 5.78 -32.02
C ILE A 164 21.87 6.19 -33.46
N ALA A 165 22.15 7.47 -33.73
CA ALA A 165 22.54 7.95 -35.05
C ALA A 165 23.91 7.39 -35.47
N VAL A 166 24.87 7.33 -34.54
CA VAL A 166 26.19 6.70 -34.74
C VAL A 166 26.04 5.20 -35.02
N TYR A 167 25.16 4.49 -34.29
CA TYR A 167 24.87 3.08 -34.54
C TYR A 167 24.25 2.82 -35.92
N LYS A 168 23.33 3.69 -36.38
CA LYS A 168 22.76 3.58 -37.74
C LYS A 168 23.81 3.70 -38.86
N LEU A 169 24.94 4.36 -38.58
CA LEU A 169 26.04 4.54 -39.55
C LEU A 169 27.00 3.34 -39.63
N ARG A 170 27.06 2.48 -38.60
CA ARG A 170 27.95 1.30 -38.56
C ARG A 170 27.26 0.07 -37.97
N PRO A 171 26.33 -0.53 -38.70
CA PRO A 171 25.58 -1.66 -38.20
C PRO A 171 26.42 -2.94 -38.25
N THR A 172 26.90 -3.44 -37.10
CA THR A 172 27.50 -4.79 -37.04
C THR A 172 26.88 -5.61 -35.92
N ASP A 173 26.39 -6.81 -36.28
CA ASP A 173 25.76 -7.77 -35.37
C ASP A 173 26.75 -8.39 -34.36
N THR A 174 28.02 -8.02 -34.47
CA THR A 174 29.14 -8.53 -33.68
C THR A 174 29.60 -7.58 -32.57
N ASN A 175 29.20 -6.30 -32.56
CA ASN A 175 29.63 -5.36 -31.53
C ASN A 175 28.64 -5.28 -30.37
N LYS A 176 28.76 -6.24 -29.46
CA LYS A 176 27.92 -6.38 -28.26
C LYS A 176 27.87 -5.13 -27.38
N GLU A 177 28.93 -4.32 -27.36
CA GLU A 177 28.98 -3.09 -26.57
C GLU A 177 28.19 -1.94 -27.20
N GLU A 178 28.19 -1.83 -28.54
CA GLU A 178 27.36 -0.85 -29.26
C GLU A 178 25.86 -1.20 -29.15
N ALA A 179 25.52 -2.50 -29.25
CA ALA A 179 24.15 -2.98 -29.01
C ALA A 179 23.67 -2.67 -27.58
N LYS A 180 24.54 -2.82 -26.57
CA LYS A 180 24.25 -2.43 -25.19
C LYS A 180 24.07 -0.92 -25.03
N ALA A 181 24.92 -0.11 -25.67
CA ALA A 181 24.78 1.34 -25.65
C ALA A 181 23.44 1.78 -26.28
N GLY A 182 23.09 1.23 -27.45
CA GLY A 182 21.80 1.46 -28.10
C GLY A 182 20.60 1.04 -27.25
N LEU A 183 20.68 -0.10 -26.54
CA LEU A 183 19.62 -0.55 -25.64
C LEU A 183 19.51 0.26 -24.35
N ARG A 184 20.59 0.88 -23.88
CA ARG A 184 20.57 1.83 -22.75
C ARG A 184 19.96 3.17 -23.19
N ALA A 185 20.39 3.69 -24.33
CA ALA A 185 19.81 4.87 -24.97
C ALA A 185 18.29 4.72 -25.15
N LEU A 186 17.85 3.55 -25.60
CA LEU A 186 16.43 3.24 -25.77
C LEU A 186 15.66 3.10 -24.44
N GLU A 187 16.29 2.54 -23.41
CA GLU A 187 15.72 2.46 -22.06
C GLU A 187 15.39 3.85 -21.51
N VAL A 188 16.32 4.80 -21.66
CA VAL A 188 16.09 6.20 -21.27
C VAL A 188 14.89 6.80 -22.02
N ASN A 189 14.77 6.58 -23.33
CA ASN A 189 13.63 7.07 -24.10
C ASN A 189 12.29 6.46 -23.66
N ILE A 190 12.27 5.16 -23.34
CA ILE A 190 11.08 4.47 -22.82
C ILE A 190 10.71 5.00 -21.42
N GLU A 191 11.68 5.29 -20.57
CA GLU A 191 11.43 5.91 -19.27
C GLU A 191 10.90 7.34 -19.39
N ALA A 192 11.46 8.15 -20.29
CA ALA A 192 10.95 9.49 -20.57
C ALA A 192 9.50 9.45 -21.07
N LEU A 193 9.17 8.48 -21.95
CA LEU A 193 7.80 8.25 -22.42
C LEU A 193 6.87 7.86 -21.26
N ALA A 194 7.34 7.04 -20.31
CA ALA A 194 6.57 6.67 -19.12
C ALA A 194 6.19 7.89 -18.27
N VAL A 195 7.16 8.76 -17.98
CA VAL A 195 6.94 10.01 -17.24
C VAL A 195 5.94 10.91 -17.95
N ARG A 196 5.98 10.96 -19.29
CA ARG A 196 5.04 11.74 -20.09
C ARG A 196 3.62 11.19 -20.03
N ILE A 197 3.45 9.88 -20.21
CA ILE A 197 2.15 9.21 -20.14
C ILE A 197 1.50 9.41 -18.77
N ASP A 198 2.28 9.38 -17.69
CA ASP A 198 1.74 9.56 -16.34
C ASP A 198 1.21 10.98 -16.05
N ARG A 199 1.62 11.97 -16.86
CA ARG A 199 1.11 13.34 -16.81
C ARG A 199 -0.17 13.55 -17.61
N LEU A 200 -0.56 12.60 -18.45
CA LEU A 200 -1.85 12.67 -19.14
C LEU A 200 -3.00 12.55 -18.11
N PRO A 201 -4.14 13.23 -18.35
CA PRO A 201 -5.33 13.05 -17.52
C PRO A 201 -5.76 11.58 -17.51
N ALA A 202 -6.49 11.18 -16.48
CA ALA A 202 -7.03 9.82 -16.40
C ALA A 202 -8.08 9.63 -17.50
N SER A 203 -7.65 9.08 -18.64
CA SER A 203 -8.45 8.85 -19.84
C SER A 203 -8.18 7.46 -20.44
N GLU A 204 -9.02 7.08 -21.40
CA GLU A 204 -8.81 5.87 -22.21
C GLU A 204 -7.51 5.96 -23.03
N GLU A 205 -7.13 7.16 -23.48
CA GLU A 205 -5.87 7.43 -24.17
C GLU A 205 -4.67 7.16 -23.26
N ARG A 206 -4.70 7.62 -22.00
CA ARG A 206 -3.64 7.31 -21.02
C ARG A 206 -3.52 5.80 -20.79
N THR A 207 -4.65 5.10 -20.66
CA THR A 207 -4.66 3.64 -20.45
C THR A 207 -4.05 2.91 -21.65
N THR A 208 -4.42 3.33 -22.87
CA THR A 208 -3.87 2.79 -24.13
C THR A 208 -2.37 3.06 -24.23
N ALA A 209 -1.93 4.27 -23.88
CA ALA A 209 -0.51 4.62 -23.88
C ALA A 209 0.28 3.83 -22.84
N GLN A 210 -0.26 3.59 -21.64
CA GLN A 210 0.35 2.73 -20.62
C GLN A 210 0.49 1.27 -21.08
N GLN A 211 -0.50 0.74 -21.79
CA GLN A 211 -0.41 -0.59 -22.40
C GLN A 211 0.69 -0.66 -23.47
N ARG A 212 0.78 0.33 -24.35
CA ARG A 212 1.86 0.43 -25.35
C ARG A 212 3.23 0.51 -24.70
N LEU A 213 3.37 1.35 -23.67
CA LEU A 213 4.60 1.46 -22.88
C LEU A 213 5.03 0.10 -22.29
N LYS A 214 4.08 -0.69 -21.77
CA LYS A 214 4.38 -2.03 -21.25
C LYS A 214 4.95 -2.94 -22.34
N ILE A 215 4.35 -2.94 -23.53
CA ILE A 215 4.83 -3.72 -24.69
C ILE A 215 6.25 -3.28 -25.10
N LEU A 216 6.53 -1.97 -25.11
CA LEU A 216 7.86 -1.44 -25.43
C LEU A 216 8.93 -1.91 -24.41
N LYS A 217 8.59 -1.90 -23.12
CA LYS A 217 9.47 -2.41 -22.04
C LYS A 217 9.75 -3.91 -22.20
N GLU A 218 8.72 -4.71 -22.50
CA GLU A 218 8.85 -6.15 -22.73
C GLU A 218 9.76 -6.45 -23.93
N ARG A 219 9.52 -5.79 -25.07
CA ARG A 219 10.36 -5.96 -26.28
C ARG A 219 11.81 -5.54 -26.05
N ARG A 220 12.05 -4.48 -25.27
CA ARG A 220 13.40 -4.09 -24.86
C ARG A 220 14.07 -5.19 -24.02
N ALA A 221 13.36 -5.75 -23.05
CA ALA A 221 13.88 -6.82 -22.19
C ALA A 221 14.18 -8.09 -22.99
N GLU A 222 13.40 -8.41 -24.02
CA GLU A 222 13.69 -9.49 -24.96
C GLU A 222 14.97 -9.21 -25.77
N LEU A 223 15.12 -8.00 -26.31
CA LEU A 223 16.33 -7.60 -27.04
C LEU A 223 17.60 -7.59 -26.17
N GLN A 224 17.46 -7.39 -24.86
CA GLN A 224 18.57 -7.49 -23.92
C GLN A 224 19.06 -8.93 -23.73
N LYS A 225 18.17 -9.92 -23.89
CA LYS A 225 18.52 -11.35 -23.83
C LYS A 225 19.10 -11.83 -25.15
N GLU A 226 18.40 -11.53 -26.23
CA GLU A 226 18.74 -11.96 -27.58
C GLU A 226 18.69 -10.74 -28.51
N PHE A 227 19.84 -10.11 -28.69
CA PHE A 227 19.92 -8.94 -29.55
C PHE A 227 19.68 -9.32 -31.00
N ASN A 228 18.75 -8.61 -31.64
CA ASN A 228 18.49 -8.72 -33.07
C ASN A 228 18.31 -7.33 -33.64
N LYS A 229 19.12 -6.98 -34.63
CA LYS A 229 19.16 -5.65 -35.20
C LYS A 229 17.81 -5.21 -35.81
N ALA A 230 17.15 -6.07 -36.59
CA ALA A 230 15.87 -5.72 -37.20
C ALA A 230 14.80 -5.44 -36.14
N ARG A 231 14.78 -6.22 -35.06
CA ARG A 231 13.87 -6.01 -33.92
C ARG A 231 14.21 -4.74 -33.13
N PHE A 232 15.49 -4.40 -33.03
CA PHE A 232 15.96 -3.16 -32.41
C PHE A 232 15.56 -1.92 -33.21
N ASP A 233 15.79 -1.93 -34.53
CA ASP A 233 15.38 -0.85 -35.45
C ASP A 233 13.86 -0.65 -35.40
N ALA A 234 13.08 -1.74 -35.44
CA ALA A 234 11.63 -1.68 -35.29
C ALA A 234 11.20 -1.09 -33.93
N LEU A 235 11.92 -1.42 -32.85
CA LEU A 235 11.60 -0.88 -31.53
C LEU A 235 11.91 0.62 -31.43
N ILE A 236 12.95 1.11 -32.10
CA ILE A 236 13.21 2.56 -32.20
C ILE A 236 12.03 3.26 -32.87
N ASP A 237 11.53 2.72 -33.99
CA ASP A 237 10.42 3.32 -34.73
C ASP A 237 9.11 3.29 -33.92
N ASP A 238 8.87 2.23 -33.16
CA ASP A 238 7.70 2.12 -32.28
C ASP A 238 7.77 3.09 -31.09
N VAL A 239 8.96 3.29 -30.50
CA VAL A 239 9.16 4.30 -29.44
C VAL A 239 8.91 5.71 -29.99
N LYS A 240 9.40 6.03 -31.19
CA LYS A 240 9.14 7.32 -31.84
C LYS A 240 7.67 7.54 -32.12
N ARG A 241 6.98 6.54 -32.66
CA ARG A 241 5.55 6.62 -32.93
C ARG A 241 4.73 6.85 -31.66
N ALA A 242 5.03 6.11 -30.60
CA ALA A 242 4.36 6.27 -29.31
C ALA A 242 4.64 7.66 -28.68
N TRP A 243 5.83 8.21 -28.94
CA TRP A 243 6.16 9.57 -28.54
C TRP A 243 5.30 10.60 -29.26
N ASP A 244 5.21 10.53 -30.60
CA ASP A 244 4.42 11.46 -31.41
C ASP A 244 2.92 11.39 -31.08
N GLU A 245 2.39 10.18 -30.86
CA GLU A 245 0.99 9.96 -30.44
C GLU A 245 0.68 10.50 -29.04
N SER A 246 1.69 10.71 -28.19
CA SER A 246 1.52 11.28 -26.84
C SER A 246 1.63 12.81 -26.80
N VAL A 247 1.79 13.46 -27.95
CA VAL A 247 1.85 14.92 -28.13
C VAL A 247 0.49 15.50 -28.53
N HIS A 248 -0.40 14.68 -29.08
CA HIS A 248 -1.74 15.04 -29.52
C HIS A 248 -2.79 14.64 -28.48
#